data_AF-A0A226MAD1-F1
#
_entry.id   AF-A0A226MAD1-F1
#
_cell.length_a   1.000
_cell.length_b   1.000
_cell.length_c   1.000
_cell.angle_alpha   90.00
_cell.angle_beta   90.00
_cell.angle_gamma   90.00
#
_symmetry.space_group_name_H-M   'P 1'
#
loop_
_entity.id
_entity.type
_entity.pdbx_description
1 polymer ?
#
loop_
_entity_poly.entity_id
_entity_poly.type
_entity_poly.pdbx_seq_one_letter_code
_entity_poly.pdbx_strand_id
1 'polypeptide(L)' 'VAKQEKKKKKTGRAKRRMQYNRRFVNVVPTFGKKKGPNANS' A
#
# COMPACT_ATOMS: atom_id res chain seq x y z
N VAL A 1 -7.64 -8.77 -23.43
CA VAL A 1 -6.20 -8.84 -23.04
C VAL A 1 -6.02 -9.99 -22.07
N ALA A 2 -5.03 -10.86 -22.29
CA ALA A 2 -4.76 -11.99 -21.40
C ALA A 2 -4.36 -11.53 -19.99
N LYS A 3 -4.69 -12.29 -18.95
CA LYS A 3 -4.24 -12.00 -17.58
C LYS A 3 -2.72 -12.05 -17.54
N GLN A 4 -2.10 -10.96 -17.12
CA GLN A 4 -0.66 -10.94 -16.86
C GLN A 4 -0.36 -11.76 -15.60
N GLU A 5 0.70 -12.58 -15.65
CA GLU A 5 1.22 -13.24 -14.46
C GLU A 5 1.74 -12.22 -13.45
N LYS A 6 1.36 -12.37 -12.18
CA LYS A 6 1.78 -11.49 -11.08
C LYS A 6 2.24 -12.34 -9.91
N LYS A 7 3.25 -11.84 -9.19
CA LYS A 7 3.73 -12.46 -7.96
C LYS A 7 2.57 -12.63 -6.96
N LYS A 8 2.52 -13.78 -6.29
CA LYS A 8 1.50 -14.08 -5.27
C LYS A 8 1.58 -13.03 -4.14
N LYS A 9 0.42 -12.54 -3.70
CA LYS A 9 0.34 -11.59 -2.59
C LYS A 9 0.61 -12.30 -1.26
N LYS A 10 1.29 -11.63 -0.33
CA LYS A 10 1.42 -12.09 1.06
C LYS A 10 0.03 -12.18 1.70
N THR A 11 -0.17 -13.17 2.57
CA THR A 11 -1.43 -13.44 3.29
C THR A 11 -1.25 -13.33 4.81
N GLY A 12 -2.36 -13.33 5.56
CA GLY A 12 -2.37 -13.36 7.03
C GLY A 12 -1.56 -12.26 7.71
N ARG A 13 -0.78 -12.65 8.73
CA ARG A 13 0.04 -11.75 9.55
C ARG A 13 1.06 -10.96 8.72
N ALA A 14 1.67 -11.58 7.71
CA ALA A 14 2.64 -10.91 6.85
C ALA A 14 2.00 -9.77 6.04
N LYS A 15 0.76 -9.95 5.58
CA LYS A 15 0.00 -8.89 4.90
C LYS A 15 -0.33 -7.73 5.85
N ARG A 16 -0.76 -8.04 7.08
CA ARG A 16 -1.09 -7.03 8.10
C ARG A 16 0.13 -6.19 8.48
N ARG A 17 1.31 -6.83 8.67
CA ARG A 17 2.58 -6.12 8.92
C ARG A 17 2.93 -5.16 7.77
N MET A 18 2.85 -5.62 6.52
CA MET A 18 3.14 -4.77 5.36
C MET A 18 2.20 -3.56 5.27
N GLN A 19 0.90 -3.77 5.54
CA GLN A 19 -0.09 -2.69 5.54
C GLN A 19 0.15 -1.66 6.65
N TYR A 20 0.50 -2.10 7.86
CA TYR A 20 0.82 -1.21 8.98
C TYR A 20 2.03 -0.33 8.66
N ASN A 21 3.14 -0.94 8.21
CA ASN A 21 4.33 -0.20 7.86
C ASN A 21 4.05 0.84 6.76
N ARG A 22 3.27 0.47 5.73
CA ARG A 22 2.91 1.39 4.63
C ARG A 22 1.99 2.53 5.06
N ARG A 23 1.16 2.35 6.09
CA ARG A 23 0.17 3.35 6.53
C ARG A 23 0.67 4.28 7.63
N PHE A 24 1.54 3.79 8.51
CA PHE A 24 1.88 4.47 9.74
C PHE A 24 3.39 4.68 9.89
N VAL A 25 4.19 3.61 9.87
CA VAL A 25 5.63 3.70 10.16
C VAL A 25 6.38 4.48 9.08
N ASN A 26 6.07 4.22 7.80
CA ASN A 26 6.83 4.78 6.69
C ASN A 26 6.28 6.14 6.20
N VAL A 27 5.18 6.63 6.77
CA VAL A 27 4.54 7.87 6.33
C VAL A 27 4.97 9.01 7.25
N VAL A 28 5.58 10.05 6.70
CA VAL A 28 5.86 11.30 7.41
C VAL A 28 4.63 12.22 7.30
N PRO A 29 4.16 12.86 8.38
CA PRO A 29 3.12 13.87 8.30
C PRO A 29 3.61 15.05 7.45
N THR A 30 2.93 15.32 6.34
CA THR A 30 3.21 16.46 5.48
C THR A 30 2.07 17.48 5.58
N PHE A 31 2.38 18.75 5.32
CA PHE A 31 1.36 19.80 5.23
C PHE A 31 0.46 19.60 4.00
N GLY A 32 -0.75 20.19 4.04
CA GLY A 32 -1.74 20.08 2.97
C GLY A 32 -2.60 18.81 3.01
N LYS A 33 -3.40 18.59 1.97
CA LYS A 33 -4.34 17.46 1.89
C LYS A 33 -3.59 16.15 1.64
N LYS A 34 -3.75 15.17 2.52
CA LYS A 34 -3.19 13.82 2.32
C LYS A 34 -3.78 13.18 1.05
N LYS A 35 -2.92 12.80 0.10
CA LYS A 35 -3.33 12.01 -1.08
C LYS A 35 -3.81 10.62 -0.65
N GLY A 36 -4.83 10.12 -1.34
CA GLY A 36 -5.39 8.80 -1.09
C GLY A 36 -4.49 7.66 -1.57
N PRO A 37 -4.68 6.42 -1.08
CA PRO A 37 -3.81 5.28 -1.37
C PRO A 37 -3.82 4.79 -2.82
N ASN A 38 -4.77 5.24 -3.66
CA ASN A 38 -4.88 4.92 -5.08
C ASN A 38 -5.17 6.20 -5.90
N ALA A 39 -4.62 7.33 -5.48
CA ALA A 39 -4.68 8.57 -6.25
C ALA A 39 -3.74 8.47 -7.45
N ASN A 40 -4.26 8.71 -8.66
CA ASN A 40 -3.53 8.64 -9.93
C ASN A 40 -3.30 10.03 -10.54
N SER A 41 -3.51 11.09 -9.75
CA SER A 41 -3.29 12.49 -10.11
C SER A 41 -2.00 13.06 -9.53
#